data_AF-A0A3D9XGL2-F1
#
_entry.id   AF-A0A3D9XGL2-F1
#
_cell.length_a   1.000
_cell.length_b   1.000
_cell.length_c   1.000
_cell.angle_alpha   90.00
_cell.angle_beta   90.00
_cell.angle_gamma   90.00
#
_symmetry.space_group_name_H-M   'P 1'
#
loop_
_entity.id
_entity.type
_entity.pdbx_description
1 polymer ?
#
loop_
_entity_poly.entity_id
_entity_poly.type
_entity_poly.pdbx_seq_one_letter_code
_entity_poly.pdbx_strand_id
1 'polypeptide(L)' 'MSKNLRHTRNPDMIAFTIGWVVLQLIHDDLPTDIKTIKGRLRQIAAGRAEGRVTPEMAKDALSGTEGLERGRMRDVA' A
#
# COMPACT_ATOMS: atom_id res chain seq x y z
N MET A 1 -1.15 -22.39 -23.55
CA MET A 1 -1.37 -22.57 -22.10
C MET A 1 -0.89 -21.31 -21.40
N SER A 2 -1.76 -20.30 -21.38
CA SER A 2 -1.44 -18.97 -20.84
C SER A 2 -1.26 -19.09 -19.33
N LYS A 3 0.01 -19.13 -18.87
CA LYS A 3 0.32 -18.85 -17.48
C LYS A 3 -0.25 -17.46 -17.22
N ASN A 4 -1.43 -17.42 -16.60
CA ASN A 4 -1.94 -16.24 -15.92
C ASN A 4 -0.78 -15.76 -15.05
N LEU A 5 -0.05 -14.76 -15.55
CA LEU A 5 0.82 -13.91 -14.78
C LEU A 5 -0.12 -13.24 -13.78
N ARG A 6 -0.47 -13.96 -12.70
CA ARG A 6 -0.76 -13.30 -11.44
C ARG A 6 0.43 -12.38 -11.27
N HIS A 7 0.23 -11.09 -11.50
CA HIS A 7 1.07 -10.03 -10.97
C HIS A 7 1.31 -10.48 -9.53
N THR A 8 2.47 -11.08 -9.30
CA THR A 8 2.79 -11.66 -8.01
C THR A 8 3.13 -10.42 -7.23
N ARG A 9 2.11 -9.84 -6.60
CA ARG A 9 2.20 -8.68 -5.73
C ARG A 9 3.42 -8.91 -4.86
N ASN A 10 4.49 -8.17 -5.13
CA ASN A 10 5.78 -8.41 -4.48
C ASN A 10 5.63 -7.97 -3.01
N PRO A 11 5.65 -8.90 -2.03
CA PRO A 11 5.38 -8.57 -0.64
C PRO A 11 6.42 -7.61 -0.07
N ASP A 12 7.68 -7.72 -0.49
CA ASP A 12 8.77 -6.84 -0.05
C ASP A 12 8.57 -5.42 -0.56
N MET A 13 8.14 -5.29 -1.83
CA MET A 13 7.80 -3.98 -2.40
C MET A 13 6.61 -3.35 -1.68
N ILE A 14 5.59 -4.14 -1.33
CA ILE A 14 4.43 -3.66 -0.57
C ILE A 14 4.86 -3.18 0.82
N ALA A 15 5.66 -3.98 1.52
CA ALA A 15 6.17 -3.65 2.85
C ALA A 15 7.03 -2.38 2.81
N PHE A 16 7.96 -2.29 1.85
CA PHE A 16 8.78 -1.10 1.60
C PHE A 16 7.91 0.14 1.36
N THR A 17 6.89 0.02 0.49
CA THR A 17 6.00 1.13 0.13
C THR A 17 5.22 1.65 1.33
N ILE A 18 4.67 0.75 2.14
CA ILE A 18 3.95 1.11 3.37
C ILE A 18 4.91 1.77 4.36
N GLY A 19 6.09 1.18 4.58
CA GLY A 19 7.11 1.72 5.47
C GLY A 19 7.56 3.12 5.07
N TRP A 20 7.79 3.36 3.77
CA TRP A 20 8.16 4.69 3.27
C TRP A 20 7.07 5.73 3.53
N VAL A 21 5.81 5.39 3.28
CA VAL A 21 4.68 6.29 3.56
C VAL A 21 4.56 6.58 5.05
N VAL A 22 4.76 5.59 5.91
CA VAL A 22 4.77 5.80 7.37
C VAL A 22 5.90 6.75 7.77
N LEU A 23 7.11 6.58 7.23
CA LEU A 23 8.22 7.48 7.49
C LEU A 23 7.94 8.91 7.02
N GLN A 24 7.30 9.09 5.86
CA GLN A 24 6.87 10.42 5.39
C GLN A 24 5.83 11.05 6.32
N LEU A 25 4.85 10.28 6.79
CA LEU A 25 3.85 10.79 7.73
C LEU A 25 4.47 11.21 9.07
N ILE A 26 5.42 10.42 9.59
CA ILE A 26 6.17 10.78 10.80
C ILE A 26 6.99 12.06 10.59
N HIS A 27 7.68 12.17 9.47
CA HIS A 27 8.46 13.36 9.12
C HIS A 27 7.57 14.62 9.04
N ASP A 28 6.36 14.48 8.50
CA ASP A 28 5.39 15.57 8.37
C ASP A 28 4.59 15.84 9.67
N ASP A 29 4.90 15.17 10.79
CA ASP A 29 4.16 15.19 12.06
C ASP A 29 2.65 14.87 11.91
N LEU A 30 2.35 13.91 11.04
CA LEU A 30 0.99 13.45 10.74
C LEU A 30 0.69 12.09 11.38
N PRO A 31 -0.59 11.80 11.68
CA PRO A 31 -1.01 10.49 12.18
C PRO A 31 -0.62 9.32 11.27
N THR A 32 -0.23 8.20 11.86
CA THR A 32 0.16 6.96 11.15
C THR A 32 -0.91 5.87 11.19
N ASP A 33 -2.17 6.25 11.44
CA ASP A 33 -3.29 5.30 11.41
C ASP A 33 -3.57 4.78 9.98
N ILE A 34 -4.22 3.62 9.87
CA ILE A 34 -4.50 2.96 8.58
C ILE A 34 -5.28 3.86 7.62
N LYS A 35 -6.21 4.69 8.11
CA LYS A 35 -7.01 5.58 7.25
C LYS A 35 -6.10 6.64 6.62
N THR A 36 -5.19 7.21 7.40
CA THR A 36 -4.22 8.21 6.94
C THR A 36 -3.20 7.61 5.96
N ILE A 37 -2.65 6.43 6.27
CA ILE A 37 -1.75 5.70 5.35
C ILE A 37 -2.43 5.42 4.01
N LYS A 38 -3.66 4.86 4.03
CA LYS A 38 -4.44 4.62 2.80
C LYS A 38 -4.73 5.93 2.05
N GLY A 39 -5.01 7.02 2.75
CA GLY A 39 -5.18 8.34 2.17
C GLY A 39 -3.96 8.80 1.38
N ARG A 40 -2.77 8.72 1.98
CA ARG A 40 -1.51 9.09 1.32
C ARG A 40 -1.18 8.18 0.13
N LEU A 41 -1.37 6.86 0.27
CA LEU A 41 -1.18 5.91 -0.83
C LEU A 41 -2.11 6.22 -2.03
N ARG A 42 -3.37 6.63 -1.79
CA ARG A 42 -4.28 7.04 -2.88
C ARG A 42 -3.82 8.30 -3.59
N GLN A 43 -3.26 9.27 -2.86
CA GLN A 43 -2.70 10.48 -3.48
C GLN A 43 -1.50 10.14 -4.38
N ILE A 44 -0.59 9.27 -3.91
CA ILE A 44 0.56 8.78 -4.68
C ILE A 44 0.08 8.02 -5.93
N ALA A 45 -0.88 7.10 -5.76
CA ALA A 45 -1.47 6.34 -6.86
C ALA A 45 -2.16 7.22 -7.93
N ALA A 46 -2.64 8.40 -7.53
CA ALA A 46 -3.23 9.40 -8.43
C ALA A 46 -2.19 10.30 -9.11
N GLY A 47 -0.90 9.99 -8.98
CA GLY A 47 0.19 10.73 -9.64
C GLY A 47 0.67 11.98 -8.88
N ARG A 48 0.25 12.16 -7.62
CA ARG A 48 0.75 13.26 -6.75
C ARG A 48 2.02 12.87 -5.98
N ALA A 49 2.79 11.93 -6.52
CA ALA A 49 3.91 11.33 -5.83
C ALA A 49 5.19 12.16 -6.01
N GLU A 50 5.81 12.54 -4.90
CA GLU A 50 7.21 12.98 -4.85
C GLU A 50 8.03 11.93 -4.08
N GLY A 51 9.13 11.46 -4.65
CA GLY A 51 10.09 10.57 -3.98
C GLY A 51 10.20 9.15 -4.55
N ARG A 52 10.43 8.17 -3.66
CA ARG A 52 10.86 6.79 -4.00
C ARG A 52 9.72 5.80 -4.29
N VAL A 53 8.47 6.21 -4.10
CA VAL A 53 7.29 5.35 -4.29
C VAL A 53 6.59 5.75 -5.58
N THR A 54 6.47 4.82 -6.52
CA THR A 54 5.74 5.07 -7.78
C THR A 54 4.22 4.88 -7.58
N PRO A 55 3.39 5.41 -8.51
CA PRO A 55 1.95 5.18 -8.48
C PRO A 55 1.57 3.69 -8.47
N GLU A 56 2.30 2.86 -9.21
CA GLU A 56 2.08 1.40 -9.29
C GLU A 56 2.37 0.72 -7.95
N MET A 57 3.48 1.09 -7.31
CA MET A 57 3.82 0.59 -5.97
C MET A 57 2.73 0.92 -4.96
N ALA A 58 2.19 2.13 -5.02
CA ALA A 58 1.10 2.55 -4.13
C ALA A 58 -0.22 1.81 -4.41
N LYS A 59 -0.55 1.52 -5.68
CA LYS A 59 -1.71 0.70 -6.04
C LYS A 59 -1.59 -0.72 -5.48
N ASP A 60 -0.41 -1.33 -5.58
CA ASP A 60 -0.13 -2.66 -5.05
C ASP A 60 -0.18 -2.69 -3.51
N ALA A 61 0.35 -1.65 -2.86
CA ALA A 61 0.29 -1.51 -1.41
C ALA A 61 -1.15 -1.34 -0.89
N LEU A 62 -1.98 -0.50 -1.53
CA LEU A 62 -3.41 -0.36 -1.21
C LEU A 62 -4.11 -1.72 -1.29
N SER A 63 -3.89 -2.40 -2.42
CA SER A 63 -4.38 -3.74 -2.68
C SER A 63 -3.95 -4.78 -1.64
N GLY A 64 -2.73 -4.66 -1.09
CA GLY A 64 -2.22 -5.48 0.01
C GLY A 64 -2.95 -5.22 1.32
N THR A 65 -3.14 -3.95 1.69
CA THR A 65 -3.86 -3.57 2.92
C THR A 65 -5.33 -4.03 2.93
N GLU A 66 -6.02 -3.95 1.79
CA GLU A 66 -7.40 -4.43 1.64
C GLU A 66 -7.50 -5.96 1.60
N GLY A 67 -6.43 -6.63 1.15
CA GLY A 67 -6.30 -8.09 1.25
C GLY A 67 -6.24 -8.55 2.70
N LEU A 68 -5.48 -7.84 3.53
CA LEU A 68 -5.32 -8.14 4.95
C LEU A 68 -6.64 -7.99 5.74
N GLU A 69 -7.40 -6.92 5.47
CA GLU A 69 -8.71 -6.69 6.11
C GLU A 69 -9.71 -7.81 5.79
N ARG A 70 -9.72 -8.28 4.53
CA ARG A 70 -10.59 -9.40 4.10
C ARG A 70 -10.16 -10.75 4.64
N GLY A 71 -8.84 -10.98 4.80
CA GLY A 71 -8.32 -12.16 5.47
C GLY A 71 -8.77 -12.21 6.93
N ARG A 72 -8.62 -11.08 7.64
CA ARG A 72 -9.03 -10.96 9.05
C ARG A 72 -10.53 -11.12 9.28
N MET A 73 -11.37 -10.77 8.32
CA MET A 73 -12.83 -10.99 8.40
C MET A 73 -13.22 -12.47 8.24
N ARG A 74 -12.40 -13.30 7.58
CA ARG A 74 -12.68 -14.73 7.39
C ARG A 74 -12.30 -15.58 8.58
N ASP A 75 -11.26 -15.18 9.33
CA ASP A 75 -10.80 -15.90 10.51
C ASP A 75 -11.66 -15.66 11.76
N VAL A 76 -12.65 -14.76 11.67
CA VAL A 76 -13.56 -14.36 12.77
C VAL A 76 -15.02 -14.77 12.47
N ALA A 77 -15.27 -15.45 11.34
CA ALA A 77 -16.60 -15.87 10.90
C ALA A 77 -16.87 -17.35 11.22
#